data_AF-A0A0M3ATK8-F1
#
_entry.id   AF-A0A0M3ATK8-F1
#
_cell.length_a   1.000
_cell.length_b   1.000
_cell.length_c   1.000
_cell.angle_alpha   90.00
_cell.angle_beta   90.00
_cell.angle_gamma   90.00
#
_symmetry.space_group_name_H-M   'P 1'
#
loop_
_entity.id
_entity.type
_entity.pdbx_description
1 polymer ?
#
loop_
_entity_poly.entity_id
_entity_poly.type
_entity_poly.pdbx_seq_one_letter_code
_entity_poly.pdbx_strand_id
1 'polypeptide(L)'
;MSWIIIKYSHPLDQIWSKAMAEVDDAQDAIDALPDGYSDEEIDALVDKHSTAAQAILALPARNVADCIYKLDLTGPLDGGQIVWADRDAITNEALTLIDAAVARGAKLKARLNPEILEGIAI
;
A
#
# COMPACT_ATOMS: atom_id res chain seq x y z
N MET A 1 13.25 -17.74 -10.06
CA MET A 1 11.95 -18.29 -9.61
C MET A 1 10.96 -17.12 -9.51
N SER A 2 9.92 -17.10 -10.33
CA SER A 2 8.94 -16.00 -10.41
C SER A 2 7.56 -16.51 -9.93
N TRP A 3 6.96 -15.77 -9.00
CA TRP A 3 5.62 -16.06 -8.48
C TRP A 3 4.60 -15.27 -9.31
N ILE A 4 3.51 -15.92 -9.72
CA ILE A 4 2.38 -15.23 -10.36
C ILE A 4 1.29 -15.09 -9.31
N ILE A 5 1.08 -13.87 -8.83
CA ILE A 5 -0.04 -13.52 -7.95
C ILE A 5 -1.21 -13.09 -8.85
N ILE A 6 -2.27 -13.88 -8.89
CA ILE A 6 -3.51 -13.52 -9.60
C ILE A 6 -4.28 -12.54 -8.71
N LYS A 7 -4.24 -11.24 -9.05
CA LYS A 7 -5.09 -10.22 -8.41
C LYS A 7 -6.55 -10.47 -8.83
N TYR A 8 -7.40 -10.80 -7.87
CA TYR A 8 -8.85 -10.75 -8.08
C TYR A 8 -9.32 -9.30 -7.98
N SER A 9 -10.22 -8.89 -8.87
CA SER A 9 -10.81 -7.56 -8.85
C SER A 9 -11.65 -7.38 -7.58
N HIS A 10 -11.33 -6.35 -6.80
CA HIS A 10 -12.07 -5.95 -5.61
C HIS A 10 -12.87 -4.68 -5.93
N PRO A 11 -14.10 -4.50 -5.39
CA PRO A 11 -14.89 -3.28 -5.60
C PRO A 11 -14.17 -1.99 -5.22
N LEU A 12 -13.23 -2.08 -4.27
CA LEU A 12 -12.42 -0.94 -3.81
C LEU A 12 -11.21 -0.65 -4.70
N ASP A 13 -10.91 -1.47 -5.71
CA ASP A 13 -9.75 -1.28 -6.59
C ASP A 13 -9.82 -0.01 -7.41
N GLN A 14 -11.03 0.40 -7.80
CA GLN A 14 -11.24 1.66 -8.53
C GLN A 14 -10.98 2.87 -7.62
N ILE A 15 -11.41 2.80 -6.37
CA ILE A 15 -11.18 3.86 -5.38
C ILE A 15 -9.68 3.96 -5.07
N TRP A 16 -9.03 2.82 -4.83
CA TRP A 16 -7.58 2.74 -4.62
C TRP A 16 -6.82 3.33 -5.81
N SER A 17 -7.10 2.85 -7.03
CA SER A 17 -6.37 3.28 -8.23
C SER A 17 -6.55 4.77 -8.50
N LYS A 18 -7.76 5.30 -8.28
CA LYS A 18 -8.02 6.73 -8.42
C LYS A 18 -7.28 7.54 -7.35
N ALA A 19 -7.36 7.14 -6.08
CA ALA A 19 -6.70 7.85 -5.00
C ALA A 19 -5.17 7.83 -5.14
N MET A 20 -4.60 6.72 -5.60
CA MET A 20 -3.18 6.61 -5.95
C MET A 20 -2.78 7.60 -7.04
N ALA A 21 -3.52 7.64 -8.14
CA ALA A 21 -3.23 8.58 -9.22
C ALA A 21 -3.29 10.04 -8.74
N GLU A 22 -4.24 10.38 -7.87
CA GLU A 22 -4.34 11.74 -7.32
C GLU A 22 -3.18 12.08 -6.34
N VAL A 23 -2.66 11.08 -5.61
CA VAL A 23 -1.44 11.24 -4.79
C VAL A 23 -0.25 11.52 -5.71
N ASP A 24 -0.03 10.67 -6.70
CA ASP A 24 1.10 10.78 -7.64
C ASP A 24 1.03 12.11 -8.41
N ASP A 25 -0.13 12.47 -8.95
CA ASP A 25 -0.36 13.74 -9.67
C ASP A 25 -0.09 14.96 -8.78
N ALA A 26 -0.46 14.91 -7.49
CA ALA A 26 -0.22 16.01 -6.57
C ALA A 26 1.26 16.11 -6.19
N GLN A 27 1.93 14.98 -5.98
CA GLN A 27 3.37 14.95 -5.70
C GLN A 27 4.18 15.46 -6.90
N ASP A 28 3.86 15.02 -8.12
CA ASP A 28 4.50 15.50 -9.34
C ASP A 28 4.31 17.01 -9.52
N ALA A 29 3.13 17.54 -9.16
CA ALA A 29 2.87 18.98 -9.21
C ALA A 29 3.68 19.76 -8.16
N ILE A 30 3.85 19.22 -6.95
CA ILE A 30 4.71 19.79 -5.91
C ILE A 30 6.16 19.80 -6.38
N ASP A 31 6.65 18.70 -6.92
CA ASP A 31 8.03 18.55 -7.39
C ASP A 31 8.34 19.43 -8.62
N ALA A 32 7.31 19.80 -9.38
CA ALA A 32 7.41 20.71 -10.52
C ALA A 32 7.30 22.20 -10.15
N LEU A 33 7.02 22.55 -8.88
CA LEU A 33 6.93 23.95 -8.47
C LEU A 33 8.29 24.66 -8.65
N PRO A 34 8.30 25.87 -9.24
CA PRO A 34 9.53 26.65 -9.36
C PRO A 34 9.98 27.19 -8.01
N ASP A 35 11.27 27.51 -7.89
CA ASP A 35 11.81 28.17 -6.70
C ASP A 35 11.07 29.49 -6.41
N GLY A 36 10.62 29.68 -5.16
CA GLY A 36 9.94 30.89 -4.70
C GLY A 36 8.41 30.89 -4.82
N TYR A 37 7.77 29.71 -4.87
CA TYR A 37 6.32 29.56 -4.77
C TYR A 37 5.74 30.23 -3.51
N SER A 38 4.47 30.65 -3.60
CA SER A 38 3.74 31.17 -2.43
C SER A 38 3.19 30.05 -1.56
N ASP A 39 2.93 30.35 -0.28
CA ASP A 39 2.30 29.41 0.65
C ASP A 39 0.95 28.91 0.10
N GLU A 40 0.16 29.80 -0.52
CA GLU A 40 -1.14 29.42 -1.10
C GLU A 40 -1.02 28.44 -2.29
N GLU A 41 0.05 28.52 -3.06
CA GLU A 41 0.30 27.62 -4.20
C GLU A 41 0.67 26.20 -3.72
N ILE A 42 1.51 26.11 -2.69
CA ILE A 42 1.89 24.80 -2.12
C ILE A 42 0.77 24.21 -1.24
N ASP A 43 0.06 25.02 -0.47
CA ASP A 43 -1.01 24.56 0.45
C ASP A 43 -2.11 23.82 -0.33
N ALA A 44 -2.54 24.34 -1.48
CA ALA A 44 -3.57 23.70 -2.29
C ALA A 44 -3.13 22.32 -2.81
N LEU A 45 -1.85 22.16 -3.15
CA LEU A 45 -1.30 20.89 -3.63
C LEU A 45 -1.09 19.90 -2.47
N VAL A 46 -0.62 20.39 -1.33
CA VAL A 46 -0.47 19.59 -0.10
C VAL A 46 -1.82 19.10 0.41
N ASP A 47 -2.86 19.93 0.36
CA ASP A 47 -4.24 19.54 0.73
C ASP A 47 -4.79 18.46 -0.21
N LYS A 48 -4.54 18.61 -1.51
CA LYS A 48 -4.92 17.61 -2.52
C LYS A 48 -4.22 16.27 -2.22
N HIS A 49 -2.90 16.30 -2.04
CA HIS A 49 -2.10 15.12 -1.71
C HIS A 49 -2.60 14.46 -0.42
N SER A 50 -2.79 15.24 0.64
CA SER A 50 -3.24 14.77 1.95
C SER A 50 -4.63 14.13 1.88
N THR A 51 -5.57 14.72 1.15
CA THR A 51 -6.92 14.17 0.98
C THR A 51 -6.89 12.82 0.23
N ALA A 52 -6.08 12.73 -0.82
CA ALA A 52 -5.93 11.49 -1.58
C ALA A 52 -5.27 10.38 -0.74
N ALA A 53 -4.22 10.72 0.02
CA ALA A 53 -3.56 9.79 0.94
C ALA A 53 -4.51 9.30 2.05
N GLN A 54 -5.39 10.16 2.60
CA GLN A 54 -6.41 9.75 3.56
C GLN A 54 -7.40 8.73 2.98
N ALA A 55 -7.80 8.91 1.71
CA ALA A 55 -8.68 7.96 1.04
C ALA A 55 -8.03 6.57 0.90
N ILE A 56 -6.71 6.51 0.65
CA ILE A 56 -5.94 5.26 0.60
C ILE A 56 -5.88 4.61 1.98
N LEU A 57 -5.57 5.39 3.02
CA LEU A 57 -5.43 4.91 4.40
C LEU A 57 -6.74 4.33 4.95
N ALA A 58 -7.89 4.89 4.57
CA ALA A 58 -9.21 4.44 5.01
C ALA A 58 -9.64 3.08 4.42
N LEU A 59 -9.04 2.63 3.32
CA LEU A 59 -9.36 1.34 2.69
C LEU A 59 -8.63 0.21 3.42
N PRO A 60 -9.19 -1.00 3.55
CA PRO A 60 -8.45 -2.15 4.09
C PRO A 60 -7.30 -2.55 3.15
N ALA A 61 -6.16 -2.97 3.70
CA ALA A 61 -5.06 -3.46 2.88
C ALA A 61 -5.40 -4.80 2.21
N ARG A 62 -5.15 -4.92 0.90
CA ARG A 62 -5.44 -6.16 0.14
C ARG A 62 -4.23 -7.09 0.10
N ASN A 63 -3.04 -6.53 0.20
CA ASN A 63 -1.77 -7.23 0.11
C ASN A 63 -0.69 -6.47 0.90
N VAL A 64 0.48 -7.09 1.09
CA VAL A 64 1.57 -6.50 1.86
C VAL A 64 2.11 -5.22 1.22
N ALA A 65 2.13 -5.11 -0.11
CA ALA A 65 2.58 -3.89 -0.78
C ALA A 65 1.66 -2.70 -0.49
N ASP A 66 0.34 -2.92 -0.40
CA ASP A 66 -0.60 -1.88 0.01
C ASP A 66 -0.31 -1.38 1.44
N CYS A 67 0.04 -2.28 2.37
CA CYS A 67 0.44 -1.90 3.74
C CYS A 67 1.73 -1.07 3.76
N ILE A 68 2.74 -1.48 2.97
CA ILE A 68 4.02 -0.75 2.87
C ILE A 68 3.76 0.66 2.35
N TYR A 69 2.98 0.78 1.27
CA TYR A 69 2.65 2.08 0.69
C TYR A 69 1.92 2.99 1.68
N LYS A 70 0.95 2.44 2.43
CA LYS A 70 0.27 3.17 3.49
C LYS A 70 1.24 3.67 4.56
N LEU A 71 2.23 2.86 4.97
CA LEU A 71 3.26 3.29 5.92
C LEU A 71 4.11 4.42 5.34
N ASP A 72 4.50 4.33 4.07
CA ASP A 72 5.27 5.39 3.39
C ASP A 72 4.49 6.71 3.37
N LEU A 73 3.18 6.69 3.09
CA LEU A 73 2.31 7.87 3.12
C LEU A 73 2.21 8.53 4.51
N THR A 74 2.36 7.75 5.59
CA THR A 74 2.35 8.32 6.94
C THR A 74 3.66 9.05 7.29
N GLY A 75 4.70 8.90 6.47
CA GLY A 75 6.03 9.50 6.64
C GLY A 75 6.86 8.90 7.78
N PRO A 76 8.08 9.41 8.02
CA PRO A 76 8.89 8.98 9.16
C PRO A 76 8.15 9.24 10.49
N LEU A 77 8.49 8.45 11.51
CA LEU A 77 7.87 8.53 12.84
C LEU A 77 7.87 9.99 13.33
N ASP A 78 6.69 10.47 13.70
CA ASP A 78 6.40 11.78 14.31
C ASP A 78 6.52 13.05 13.43
N GLY A 79 6.77 12.94 12.11
CA GLY A 79 6.99 14.12 11.25
C GLY A 79 6.39 14.11 9.84
N GLY A 80 5.58 13.10 9.49
CA GLY A 80 4.94 13.03 8.17
C GLY A 80 3.70 13.92 8.01
N GLN A 81 3.18 14.04 6.78
CA GLN A 81 1.94 14.78 6.51
C GLN A 81 0.71 14.22 7.27
N ILE A 82 0.74 12.93 7.66
CA ILE A 82 -0.39 12.26 8.32
C ILE A 82 0.08 11.57 9.62
N VAL A 83 0.45 12.37 10.61
CA VAL A 83 0.93 11.89 11.92
C VAL A 83 -0.17 11.16 12.72
N TRP A 84 -1.45 11.43 12.44
CA TRP A 84 -2.59 10.85 13.16
C TRP A 84 -3.02 9.46 12.68
N ALA A 85 -2.42 8.93 11.61
CA ALA A 85 -2.76 7.60 11.11
C ALA A 85 -2.27 6.49 12.05
N ASP A 86 -3.11 5.48 12.29
CA ASP A 86 -2.81 4.35 13.17
C ASP A 86 -1.86 3.35 12.48
N ARG A 87 -0.56 3.58 12.64
CA ARG A 87 0.50 2.73 12.07
C ARG A 87 0.52 1.33 12.66
N ASP A 88 0.12 1.18 13.92
CA ASP A 88 0.03 -0.12 14.58
C ASP A 88 -1.08 -0.95 13.92
N ALA A 89 -2.23 -0.34 13.63
CA ALA A 89 -3.30 -0.99 12.87
C ALA A 89 -2.82 -1.42 11.46
N ILE A 90 -2.10 -0.56 10.74
CA ILE A 90 -1.55 -0.89 9.40
C ILE A 90 -0.55 -2.06 9.49
N THR A 91 0.31 -2.06 10.51
CA THR A 91 1.29 -3.12 10.75
C THR A 91 0.60 -4.44 11.11
N ASN A 92 -0.44 -4.39 11.94
CA ASN A 92 -1.25 -5.55 12.31
C ASN A 92 -2.00 -6.13 11.10
N GLU A 93 -2.51 -5.29 10.19
CA GLU A 93 -3.06 -5.75 8.91
C GLU A 93 -2.00 -6.49 8.08
N ALA A 94 -0.78 -5.96 7.99
CA ALA A 94 0.32 -6.60 7.26
C ALA A 94 0.67 -7.98 7.85
N LEU A 95 0.80 -8.09 9.17
CA LEU A 95 1.06 -9.34 9.87
C LEU A 95 -0.06 -10.36 9.63
N THR A 96 -1.31 -9.93 9.71
CA THR A 96 -2.49 -10.78 9.44
C THR A 96 -2.47 -11.35 8.02
N LEU A 97 -2.08 -10.53 7.04
CA LEU A 97 -1.94 -10.96 5.64
C LEU A 97 -0.81 -11.99 5.47
N ILE A 98 0.32 -11.79 6.15
CA ILE A 98 1.46 -12.73 6.17
C ILE A 98 1.03 -14.06 6.78
N ASP A 99 0.38 -14.04 7.95
CA ASP A 99 -0.08 -15.25 8.64
C ASP A 99 -1.08 -16.03 7.78
N ALA A 100 -2.02 -15.32 7.13
CA ALA A 100 -2.97 -15.94 6.21
C ALA A 100 -2.27 -16.60 5.01
N ALA A 101 -1.23 -15.97 4.45
CA ALA A 101 -0.43 -16.54 3.36
C ALA A 101 0.35 -17.77 3.81
N VAL A 102 1.00 -17.73 4.98
CA VAL A 102 1.73 -18.86 5.57
C VAL A 102 0.78 -20.03 5.83
N ALA A 103 -0.38 -19.78 6.42
CA ALA A 103 -1.37 -20.82 6.70
C ALA A 103 -1.90 -21.48 5.41
N ARG A 104 -2.14 -20.70 4.35
CA ARG A 104 -2.51 -21.24 3.02
C ARG A 104 -1.37 -22.06 2.42
N GLY A 105 -0.13 -21.60 2.50
CA GLY A 105 1.05 -22.31 2.04
C GLY A 105 1.26 -23.65 2.77
N ALA A 106 1.09 -23.67 4.09
CA ALA A 106 1.16 -24.89 4.89
C ALA A 106 0.08 -25.91 4.50
N LYS A 107 -1.17 -25.46 4.26
CA LYS A 107 -2.25 -26.32 3.77
C LYS A 107 -1.95 -26.89 2.38
N LEU A 108 -1.34 -26.10 1.50
CA LEU A 108 -0.93 -26.56 0.17
C LEU A 108 0.17 -27.62 0.27
N LYS A 109 1.21 -27.36 1.08
CA LYS A 109 2.30 -28.29 1.34
C LYS A 109 1.81 -29.63 1.90
N ALA A 110 0.83 -29.60 2.80
CA ALA A 110 0.25 -30.82 3.39
C ALA A 110 -0.64 -31.62 2.41
N ARG A 111 -1.14 -30.98 1.34
CA ARG A 111 -2.03 -31.61 0.34
C ARG A 111 -1.29 -32.10 -0.91
N LEU A 112 -0.09 -31.57 -1.18
CA LEU A 112 0.75 -32.01 -2.28
C LEU A 112 1.58 -33.24 -1.86
N ASN A 113 1.58 -34.29 -2.68
CA ASN A 113 2.41 -35.47 -2.49
C ASN A 113 3.89 -35.03 -2.56
N PRO A 114 4.82 -35.53 -1.71
CA PRO A 114 6.23 -35.10 -1.70
C PRO A 114 6.90 -35.19 -3.09
N GLU A 115 6.54 -36.18 -3.89
CA GLU A 115 7.03 -36.39 -5.26
C GLU A 115 6.65 -35.27 -6.25
N ILE A 116 5.55 -34.55 -6.01
CA ILE A 116 5.16 -33.37 -6.83
C ILE A 116 5.99 -32.15 -6.43
N LEU A 117 6.45 -32.09 -5.18
CA LEU A 117 7.30 -31.01 -4.66
C LEU A 117 8.78 -31.20 -5.03
N GLU A 118 9.24 -32.42 -5.31
CA GLU A 118 10.61 -32.69 -5.80
C GLU A 118 10.87 -32.11 -7.20
N GLY A 119 9.83 -31.97 -8.03
CA GLY A 119 9.91 -31.25 -9.32
C GLY A 119 9.89 -29.71 -9.18
N ILE A 120 9.72 -29.20 -7.95
CA ILE A 120 9.69 -27.78 -7.59
C ILE A 120 10.79 -27.52 -6.53
N ALA A 121 11.90 -28.27 -6.59
CA ALA A 121 13.13 -27.89 -5.90
C ALA A 121 13.80 -26.76 -6.69
N ILE A 122 14.16 -25.69 -5.98
CA ILE A 122 15.02 -24.59 -6.48
C ILE A 122 16.42 -25.13 -6.74
#